data_AF-A0A1S3QM99-F1
#
_entry.id   AF-A0A1S3QM99-F1
#
_cell.length_a   1.000
_cell.length_b   1.000
_cell.length_c   1.000
_cell.angle_alpha   90.00
_cell.angle_beta   90.00
_cell.angle_gamma   90.00
#
_symmetry.space_group_name_H-M   'P 1'
#
loop_
_entity.id
_entity.type
_entity.pdbx_description
1 polymer ?
#
loop_
_entity_poly.entity_id
_entity_poly.type
_entity_poly.pdbx_seq_one_letter_code
_entity_poly.pdbx_strand_id
1 'polypeptide(L)'
;MFQINRICCIGAGYVGGPTCSVIAHMCPEIHVTVVDVNESRINAWNSDTLPIYEPGLKEVVESCRGKNLFFSTDIDSAIRDADLVFISVSLSMFQINRICCIGAGYVGGPTCSVIAHMCPEIHVTVVDVNESRINAWNSDTLPIYETYGMGKGRAADLKYIEACARRIVEVSDGYKIVTEKSTVPVRAAESIRRIFDSNTKPNLNLQ
;
A
#
# COMPACT_ATOMS: atom_id res chain seq x y z
N MET A 1 18.56 -5.30 23.98
CA MET A 1 18.28 -4.45 22.80
C MET A 1 17.62 -5.36 21.78
N PHE A 2 16.48 -4.97 21.19
CA PHE A 2 15.82 -5.80 20.17
C PHE A 2 16.66 -5.80 18.88
N GLN A 3 16.93 -6.96 18.32
CA GLN A 3 17.66 -7.13 17.06
C GLN A 3 16.80 -7.91 16.08
N ILE A 4 16.73 -7.43 14.85
CA ILE A 4 15.98 -8.05 13.75
C ILE A 4 16.91 -9.06 13.09
N ASN A 5 16.56 -10.34 13.14
CA ASN A 5 17.30 -11.42 12.48
C ASN A 5 16.50 -12.03 11.33
N ARG A 6 15.17 -11.91 11.36
CA ARG A 6 14.27 -12.50 10.35
C ARG A 6 13.29 -11.46 9.83
N ILE A 7 13.28 -11.29 8.51
CA ILE A 7 12.40 -10.35 7.79
C ILE A 7 11.46 -11.14 6.90
N CYS A 8 10.17 -10.87 7.00
CA CYS A 8 9.16 -11.28 6.01
C CYS A 8 8.75 -10.07 5.18
N CYS A 9 8.58 -10.21 3.88
CA CYS A 9 7.97 -9.19 3.02
C CYS A 9 6.79 -9.75 2.26
N ILE A 10 5.59 -9.24 2.53
CA ILE A 10 4.36 -9.60 1.84
C ILE A 10 4.24 -8.74 0.58
N GLY A 11 4.38 -9.36 -0.58
CA GLY A 11 4.33 -8.75 -1.90
C GLY A 11 5.68 -8.83 -2.62
N ALA A 12 5.78 -9.70 -3.63
CA ALA A 12 7.00 -9.91 -4.41
C ALA A 12 7.03 -9.05 -5.69
N GLY A 13 6.46 -7.84 -5.64
CA GLY A 13 6.39 -6.91 -6.76
C GLY A 13 7.64 -6.04 -6.92
N TYR A 14 7.50 -4.94 -7.66
CA TYR A 14 8.55 -3.96 -7.96
C TYR A 14 9.17 -3.28 -6.74
N VAL A 15 8.46 -3.23 -5.62
CA VAL A 15 8.98 -2.64 -4.38
C VAL A 15 9.57 -3.72 -3.48
N GLY A 16 8.77 -4.71 -3.07
CA GLY A 16 9.18 -5.72 -2.11
C GLY A 16 10.34 -6.60 -2.57
N GLY A 17 10.32 -7.06 -3.82
CA GLY A 17 11.37 -7.95 -4.36
C GLY A 17 12.75 -7.29 -4.38
N PRO A 18 12.95 -6.17 -5.09
CA PRO A 18 14.23 -5.46 -5.12
C PRO A 18 14.70 -4.97 -3.75
N THR A 19 13.79 -4.41 -2.93
CA THR A 19 14.13 -3.93 -1.58
C THR A 19 14.69 -5.07 -0.72
N CYS A 20 14.02 -6.21 -0.70
CA CYS A 20 14.46 -7.37 0.09
C CYS A 20 15.72 -8.02 -0.46
N SER A 21 15.92 -7.97 -1.77
CA SER A 21 17.13 -8.49 -2.40
C SER A 21 18.35 -7.66 -1.99
N VAL A 22 18.22 -6.33 -1.95
CA VAL A 22 19.29 -5.44 -1.46
C VAL A 22 19.51 -5.61 0.04
N ILE A 23 18.46 -5.74 0.86
CA ILE A 23 18.62 -6.01 2.30
C ILE A 23 19.39 -7.30 2.53
N ALA A 24 19.04 -8.39 1.85
CA ALA A 24 19.75 -9.66 1.97
C ALA A 24 21.22 -9.56 1.52
N HIS A 25 21.51 -8.73 0.51
CA HIS A 25 22.87 -8.50 0.03
C HIS A 25 23.72 -7.69 1.01
N MET A 26 23.14 -6.64 1.60
CA MET A 26 23.84 -5.74 2.50
C MET A 26 23.93 -6.27 3.94
N CYS A 27 23.03 -7.18 4.33
CA CYS A 27 22.95 -7.77 5.67
C CYS A 27 22.95 -9.31 5.60
N PRO A 28 24.11 -9.95 5.37
CA PRO A 28 24.22 -11.40 5.23
C PRO A 28 23.73 -12.21 6.43
N GLU A 29 23.73 -11.60 7.62
CA GLU A 29 23.27 -12.18 8.88
C GLU A 29 21.73 -12.23 9.00
N ILE A 30 21.01 -11.45 8.21
CA ILE A 30 19.54 -11.38 8.25
C ILE A 30 18.96 -12.38 7.27
N HIS A 31 18.03 -13.20 7.76
CA HIS A 31 17.22 -14.09 6.94
C HIS A 31 16.01 -13.32 6.37
N VAL A 32 15.91 -13.23 5.04
CA VAL A 32 14.88 -12.47 4.34
C VAL A 32 14.01 -13.41 3.50
N THR A 33 12.70 -13.45 3.80
CA THR A 33 11.72 -14.22 3.05
C THR A 33 10.70 -13.28 2.38
N VAL A 34 10.65 -13.28 1.05
CA VAL A 34 9.65 -12.56 0.27
C VAL A 34 8.53 -13.53 -0.09
N VAL A 35 7.28 -13.14 0.19
CA VAL A 35 6.11 -13.98 -0.04
C VAL A 35 5.07 -13.30 -0.92
N ASP A 36 4.36 -14.06 -1.74
CA ASP A 36 3.29 -13.56 -2.60
C ASP A 36 2.27 -14.68 -2.85
N VAL A 37 1.00 -14.30 -3.03
CA VAL A 37 -0.08 -15.22 -3.39
C VAL A 37 0.05 -15.69 -4.85
N ASN A 38 0.77 -14.94 -5.69
CA ASN A 38 1.00 -15.28 -7.08
C ASN A 38 2.15 -16.28 -7.20
N GLU A 39 1.81 -17.56 -7.30
CA GLU A 39 2.77 -18.66 -7.43
C GLU A 39 3.66 -18.51 -8.68
N SER A 40 3.10 -18.12 -9.82
CA SER A 40 3.89 -17.91 -11.05
C SER A 40 4.97 -16.84 -10.86
N ARG A 41 4.67 -15.79 -10.10
CA ARG A 41 5.63 -14.72 -9.76
C ARG A 41 6.73 -15.24 -8.82
N ILE A 42 6.37 -16.02 -7.81
CA ILE A 42 7.35 -16.66 -6.90
C ILE A 42 8.25 -17.63 -7.67
N ASN A 43 7.68 -18.43 -8.57
CA ASN A 43 8.44 -19.33 -9.43
C ASN A 43 9.41 -18.56 -10.33
N ALA A 44 9.00 -17.42 -10.89
CA ALA A 44 9.90 -16.55 -11.65
C ALA A 44 11.05 -16.02 -10.79
N TRP A 45 10.77 -15.56 -9.56
CA TRP A 45 11.82 -15.13 -8.61
C TRP A 45 12.77 -16.26 -8.20
N ASN A 46 12.34 -17.52 -8.29
CA ASN A 46 13.16 -18.71 -8.05
C ASN A 46 13.82 -19.26 -9.32
N SER A 47 13.62 -18.63 -10.47
CA SER A 47 14.18 -19.04 -11.77
C SER A 47 15.34 -18.15 -12.24
N ASP A 48 15.98 -18.50 -13.35
CA ASP A 48 17.03 -17.67 -13.97
C ASP A 48 16.48 -16.42 -14.68
N THR A 49 15.16 -16.33 -14.83
CA THR A 49 14.45 -15.20 -15.46
C THR A 49 13.55 -14.53 -14.43
N LEU A 50 14.02 -13.43 -13.85
CA LEU A 50 13.26 -12.67 -12.86
C LEU A 50 11.97 -12.09 -13.46
N PRO A 51 10.90 -11.93 -12.65
CA PRO A 51 9.64 -11.36 -13.13
C PRO A 51 9.71 -9.85 -13.42
N ILE A 52 10.83 -9.21 -13.08
CA ILE A 52 11.07 -7.77 -13.18
C ILE A 52 12.48 -7.56 -13.73
N TYR A 53 12.59 -6.61 -14.66
CA TYR A 53 13.87 -6.16 -15.17
C TYR A 53 14.25 -4.85 -14.46
N GLU A 54 15.36 -4.88 -13.73
CA GLU A 54 16.03 -3.72 -13.16
C GLU A 54 17.55 -3.91 -13.35
N PRO A 55 18.30 -2.90 -13.80
CA PRO A 55 19.74 -3.01 -13.97
C PRO A 55 20.45 -3.43 -12.66
N GLY A 56 21.20 -4.53 -12.69
CA GLY A 56 21.94 -5.05 -11.52
C GLY A 56 21.12 -5.93 -10.57
N LEU A 57 19.79 -6.04 -10.75
CA LEU A 57 18.94 -6.80 -9.82
C LEU A 57 19.22 -8.29 -9.89
N LYS A 58 19.48 -8.83 -11.09
CA LYS A 58 19.71 -10.27 -11.29
C LYS A 58 20.93 -10.73 -10.51
N GLU A 59 22.02 -9.98 -10.61
CA GLU A 59 23.28 -10.22 -9.95
C GLU A 59 23.13 -10.20 -8.42
N VAL A 60 22.38 -9.21 -7.89
CA VAL A 60 22.08 -9.11 -6.47
C VAL A 60 21.26 -10.31 -5.98
N VAL A 61 20.17 -10.65 -6.68
CA VAL A 61 19.33 -11.79 -6.32
C VAL A 61 20.13 -13.09 -6.33
N GLU A 62 20.88 -13.36 -7.39
CA GLU A 62 21.69 -14.58 -7.51
C GLU A 62 22.77 -14.68 -6.42
N SER A 63 23.31 -13.54 -5.96
CA SER A 63 24.33 -13.54 -4.91
C SER A 63 23.81 -13.99 -3.53
N CYS A 64 22.50 -13.84 -3.27
CA CYS A 64 21.88 -14.06 -1.96
C CYS A 64 20.81 -15.16 -1.93
N ARG A 65 20.17 -15.44 -3.08
CA ARG A 65 19.07 -16.40 -3.19
C ARG A 65 19.53 -17.80 -2.77
N GLY A 66 18.77 -18.41 -1.87
CA GLY A 66 19.10 -19.72 -1.27
C GLY A 66 20.17 -19.68 -0.18
N LYS A 67 20.77 -18.51 0.12
CA LYS A 67 21.67 -18.31 1.26
C LYS A 67 20.92 -17.66 2.41
N ASN A 68 20.52 -16.42 2.22
CA ASN A 68 19.75 -15.64 3.19
C ASN A 68 18.54 -14.92 2.56
N LEU A 69 18.35 -15.01 1.23
CA LEU A 69 17.16 -14.55 0.52
C LEU A 69 16.32 -15.73 0.02
N PHE A 70 15.02 -15.72 0.32
CA PHE A 70 14.09 -16.79 -0.06
C PHE A 70 12.80 -16.21 -0.63
N PHE A 71 12.22 -16.90 -1.63
CA PHE A 71 10.92 -16.57 -2.20
C PHE A 71 9.97 -17.75 -2.00
N SER A 72 8.79 -17.51 -1.40
CA SER A 72 7.85 -18.57 -1.03
C SER A 72 6.40 -18.14 -1.22
N THR A 73 5.49 -19.12 -1.37
CA THR A 73 4.04 -18.91 -1.29
C THR A 73 3.48 -19.14 0.11
N ASP A 74 4.29 -19.67 1.05
CA ASP A 74 3.90 -19.90 2.45
C ASP A 74 3.99 -18.60 3.27
N ILE A 75 2.94 -17.78 3.15
CA ILE A 75 2.83 -16.49 3.81
C ILE A 75 2.78 -16.64 5.35
N ASP A 76 2.03 -17.61 5.86
CA ASP A 76 1.74 -17.71 7.29
C ASP A 76 2.96 -18.13 8.10
N SER A 77 3.73 -19.08 7.58
CA SER A 77 4.99 -19.48 8.23
C SER A 77 6.02 -18.35 8.19
N ALA A 78 6.11 -17.61 7.08
CA ALA A 78 7.03 -16.48 6.98
C ALA A 78 6.66 -15.35 7.96
N ILE A 79 5.37 -15.04 8.13
CA ILE A 79 4.92 -14.04 9.13
C ILE A 79 5.23 -14.53 10.55
N ARG A 80 4.94 -15.79 10.86
CA ARG A 80 5.19 -16.38 12.20
C ARG A 80 6.65 -16.29 12.62
N ASP A 81 7.55 -16.56 11.70
CA ASP A 81 9.00 -16.60 11.97
C ASP A 81 9.66 -15.22 11.99
N ALA A 82 9.02 -14.18 11.46
CA ALA A 82 9.65 -12.87 11.29
C ALA A 82 9.65 -11.99 12.54
N ASP A 83 10.74 -11.25 12.74
CA ASP A 83 10.87 -10.15 13.70
C ASP A 83 10.30 -8.84 13.12
N LEU A 84 10.47 -8.66 11.80
CA LEU A 84 10.00 -7.52 11.02
C LEU A 84 9.20 -8.00 9.80
N VAL A 85 7.99 -7.46 9.62
CA VAL A 85 7.13 -7.76 8.48
C VAL A 85 6.94 -6.51 7.62
N PHE A 86 7.40 -6.54 6.37
CA PHE A 86 7.05 -5.54 5.37
C PHE A 86 5.71 -5.88 4.70
N ILE A 87 4.87 -4.88 4.52
CA ILE A 87 3.69 -4.94 3.64
C ILE A 87 3.98 -4.12 2.39
N SER A 88 4.19 -4.80 1.26
CA SER A 88 4.51 -4.22 -0.05
C SER A 88 3.53 -4.69 -1.12
N VAL A 89 2.23 -4.60 -0.83
CA VAL A 89 1.16 -4.94 -1.77
C VAL A 89 0.67 -3.72 -2.53
N SER A 90 0.24 -3.93 -3.78
CA SER A 90 -0.30 -2.85 -4.61
C SER A 90 -1.60 -2.30 -4.01
N LEU A 91 -1.68 -0.98 -3.87
CA LEU A 91 -2.95 -0.28 -3.67
C LEU A 91 -3.66 -0.24 -5.03
N SER A 92 -4.70 -1.06 -5.20
CA SER A 92 -5.57 -0.91 -6.36
C SER A 92 -6.31 0.41 -6.26
N MET A 93 -6.24 1.24 -7.29
CA MET A 93 -7.06 2.45 -7.35
C MET A 93 -8.49 2.05 -7.72
N PHE A 94 -9.49 2.47 -6.96
CA PHE A 94 -10.88 2.30 -7.37
C PHE A 94 -11.34 3.55 -8.11
N GLN A 95 -12.12 3.33 -9.16
CA GLN A 95 -12.79 4.38 -9.88
C GLN A 95 -13.97 4.85 -9.02
N ILE A 96 -13.91 6.11 -8.57
CA ILE A 96 -15.01 6.72 -7.84
C ILE A 96 -16.04 7.15 -8.88
N ASN A 97 -17.24 6.58 -8.88
CA ASN A 97 -18.27 6.96 -9.87
C ASN A 97 -19.12 8.15 -9.40
N ARG A 98 -19.15 8.42 -8.09
CA ARG A 98 -19.96 9.48 -7.49
C ARG A 98 -19.22 10.14 -6.32
N ILE A 99 -19.22 11.46 -6.29
CA ILE A 99 -18.70 12.26 -5.18
C ILE A 99 -19.77 13.25 -4.76
N CYS A 100 -20.10 13.28 -3.47
CA CYS A 100 -20.97 14.32 -2.88
C CYS A 100 -20.14 15.20 -1.97
N CYS A 101 -20.01 16.48 -2.32
CA CYS A 101 -19.27 17.49 -1.57
C CYS A 101 -20.24 18.31 -0.72
N ILE A 102 -19.97 18.44 0.58
CA ILE A 102 -20.74 19.30 1.47
C ILE A 102 -19.97 20.63 1.65
N GLY A 103 -20.58 21.72 1.20
CA GLY A 103 -20.04 23.08 1.18
C GLY A 103 -19.56 23.52 -0.20
N ALA A 104 -20.23 24.52 -0.77
CA ALA A 104 -19.89 25.19 -2.03
C ALA A 104 -19.05 26.46 -1.79
N GLY A 105 -18.41 26.58 -0.62
CA GLY A 105 -17.53 27.70 -0.29
C GLY A 105 -16.21 27.70 -1.06
N TYR A 106 -15.28 28.54 -0.62
CA TYR A 106 -13.98 28.80 -1.28
C TYR A 106 -13.13 27.56 -1.56
N VAL A 107 -13.31 26.46 -0.82
CA VAL A 107 -12.54 25.22 -1.03
C VAL A 107 -13.41 24.15 -1.68
N GLY A 108 -14.61 23.88 -1.15
CA GLY A 108 -15.44 22.77 -1.61
C GLY A 108 -15.99 22.96 -3.02
N GLY A 109 -16.44 24.16 -3.39
CA GLY A 109 -16.92 24.44 -4.76
C GLY A 109 -15.83 24.25 -5.82
N PRO A 110 -14.69 24.96 -5.75
CA PRO A 110 -13.64 24.87 -6.77
C PRO A 110 -13.02 23.47 -6.87
N THR A 111 -12.81 22.80 -5.73
CA THR A 111 -12.28 21.43 -5.71
C THR A 111 -13.19 20.48 -6.48
N CYS A 112 -14.50 20.58 -6.28
CA CYS A 112 -15.48 19.68 -6.88
C CYS A 112 -15.71 20.00 -8.37
N SER A 113 -15.63 21.28 -8.79
CA SER A 113 -15.63 21.66 -10.21
C SER A 113 -14.38 21.16 -10.95
N VAL A 114 -13.20 21.23 -10.34
CA VAL A 114 -11.95 20.69 -10.92
C VAL A 114 -12.00 19.16 -11.05
N ILE A 115 -12.64 18.47 -10.09
CA ILE A 115 -12.86 17.03 -10.16
C ILE A 115 -13.84 16.71 -11.29
N ALA A 116 -14.99 17.39 -11.36
CA ALA A 116 -16.01 17.18 -12.39
C ALA A 116 -15.48 17.44 -13.81
N HIS A 117 -14.70 18.51 -14.00
CA HIS A 117 -14.13 18.86 -15.30
C HIS A 117 -13.13 17.83 -15.81
N MET A 118 -12.28 17.33 -14.92
CA MET A 118 -11.13 16.52 -15.32
C MET A 118 -11.35 15.02 -15.14
N CYS A 119 -12.46 14.64 -14.50
CA CYS A 119 -12.94 13.27 -14.41
C CYS A 119 -14.42 13.26 -14.83
N PRO A 120 -14.73 13.48 -16.12
CA PRO A 120 -16.10 13.58 -16.63
C PRO A 120 -16.93 12.31 -16.40
N GLU A 121 -16.28 11.17 -16.16
CA GLU A 121 -16.90 9.90 -15.78
C GLU A 121 -17.40 9.87 -14.33
N ILE A 122 -17.05 10.86 -13.51
CA ILE A 122 -17.44 10.95 -12.09
C ILE A 122 -18.57 11.94 -11.94
N HIS A 123 -19.72 11.47 -11.46
CA HIS A 123 -20.82 12.37 -11.15
C HIS A 123 -20.56 13.07 -9.81
N VAL A 124 -20.26 14.37 -9.87
CA VAL A 124 -20.01 15.21 -8.70
C VAL A 124 -21.26 16.02 -8.36
N THR A 125 -21.72 15.91 -7.12
CA THR A 125 -22.81 16.71 -6.57
C THR A 125 -22.25 17.59 -5.46
N VAL A 126 -22.54 18.89 -5.49
CA VAL A 126 -22.19 19.81 -4.41
C VAL A 126 -23.46 20.24 -3.69
N VAL A 127 -23.51 20.06 -2.37
CA VAL A 127 -24.62 20.49 -1.52
C VAL A 127 -24.12 21.56 -0.55
N ASP A 128 -24.88 22.63 -0.35
CA ASP A 128 -24.55 23.69 0.60
C ASP A 128 -25.85 24.14 1.28
N VAL A 129 -25.74 24.52 2.56
CA VAL A 129 -26.86 25.07 3.32
C VAL A 129 -27.25 26.48 2.85
N ASN A 130 -26.37 27.16 2.13
CA ASN A 130 -26.58 28.48 1.55
C ASN A 130 -26.97 28.36 0.09
N GLU A 131 -28.26 28.58 -0.18
CA GLU A 131 -28.85 28.51 -1.52
C GLU A 131 -28.26 29.52 -2.50
N SER A 132 -27.90 30.72 -2.03
CA SER A 132 -27.25 31.75 -2.86
C SER A 132 -25.89 31.29 -3.39
N ARG A 133 -25.12 30.51 -2.62
CA ARG A 133 -23.86 29.92 -3.08
C ARG A 133 -24.09 28.87 -4.16
N ILE A 134 -25.08 28.00 -3.99
CA ILE A 134 -25.44 27.00 -5.02
C ILE A 134 -25.86 27.68 -6.32
N ASN A 135 -26.69 28.72 -6.23
CA ASN A 135 -27.13 29.48 -7.40
C ASN A 135 -25.97 30.19 -8.12
N ALA A 136 -24.98 30.70 -7.38
CA ALA A 136 -23.78 31.30 -7.97
C ALA A 136 -22.95 30.26 -8.76
N TRP A 137 -22.78 29.04 -8.23
CA TRP A 137 -22.05 27.95 -8.91
C TRP A 137 -22.78 27.41 -10.14
N ASN A 138 -24.10 27.52 -10.18
CA ASN A 138 -24.93 27.15 -11.33
C ASN A 138 -25.14 28.31 -12.33
N SER A 139 -24.49 29.46 -12.11
CA SER A 139 -24.55 30.60 -13.02
C SER A 139 -23.45 30.53 -14.08
N ASP A 140 -23.57 31.36 -15.12
CA ASP A 140 -22.59 31.45 -16.22
C ASP A 140 -21.23 32.03 -15.80
N THR A 141 -21.07 32.41 -14.52
CA THR A 141 -19.86 33.06 -14.00
C THR A 141 -19.29 32.28 -12.81
N LEU A 142 -18.19 31.56 -13.03
CA LEU A 142 -17.53 30.76 -11.99
C LEU A 142 -16.37 31.54 -11.32
N PRO A 143 -16.12 31.34 -10.01
CA PRO A 143 -14.87 31.74 -9.37
C PRO A 143 -13.75 30.73 -9.75
N ILE A 144 -12.79 31.20 -10.55
CA ILE A 144 -11.74 30.42 -11.23
C ILE A 144 -10.65 29.94 -10.26
N TYR A 145 -10.23 28.66 -10.28
CA TYR A 145 -8.88 28.19 -9.86
C TYR A 145 -8.42 26.89 -10.59
N GLU A 146 -7.10 26.75 -10.72
CA GLU A 146 -6.33 25.89 -11.65
C GLU A 146 -6.33 24.35 -11.41
N THR A 147 -5.81 23.65 -12.43
CA THR A 147 -5.97 22.23 -12.76
C THR A 147 -4.61 21.50 -12.89
N TYR A 148 -4.17 20.63 -11.95
CA TYR A 148 -3.21 19.52 -12.27
C TYR A 148 -3.00 18.50 -11.12
N GLY A 149 -2.66 17.23 -11.46
CA GLY A 149 -2.20 16.19 -10.51
C GLY A 149 -2.44 14.73 -10.97
N MET A 150 -1.46 13.81 -10.77
CA MET A 150 -1.63 12.37 -11.00
C MET A 150 -2.38 11.71 -9.83
N GLY A 151 -3.37 10.84 -10.12
CA GLY A 151 -4.23 10.19 -9.12
C GLY A 151 -5.69 10.70 -9.10
N LYS A 152 -6.08 11.46 -10.11
CA LYS A 152 -7.34 12.20 -10.15
C LYS A 152 -8.58 11.31 -10.22
N GLY A 153 -9.61 11.62 -9.41
CA GLY A 153 -10.90 10.92 -9.43
C GLY A 153 -10.88 9.50 -8.85
N ARG A 154 -9.80 9.11 -8.18
CA ARG A 154 -9.61 7.76 -7.67
C ARG A 154 -9.21 7.81 -6.20
N ALA A 155 -9.75 6.90 -5.41
CA ALA A 155 -9.27 6.64 -4.05
C ALA A 155 -8.37 5.40 -4.07
N ALA A 156 -7.33 5.41 -3.24
CA ALA A 156 -6.57 4.20 -2.97
C ALA A 156 -7.47 3.24 -2.19
N ASP A 157 -7.61 2.00 -2.66
CA ASP A 157 -8.25 0.96 -1.89
C ASP A 157 -7.22 0.24 -1.03
N LEU A 158 -7.50 0.25 0.27
CA LEU A 158 -6.69 -0.35 1.30
C LEU A 158 -7.01 -1.84 1.50
N LYS A 159 -7.94 -2.46 0.75
CA LYS A 159 -8.36 -3.86 0.99
C LYS A 159 -7.20 -4.83 1.14
N TYR A 160 -6.14 -4.70 0.34
CA TYR A 160 -5.00 -5.60 0.40
C TYR A 160 -4.12 -5.30 1.62
N ILE A 161 -3.95 -4.02 1.97
CA ILE A 161 -3.28 -3.62 3.20
C ILE A 161 -4.04 -4.16 4.42
N GLU A 162 -5.36 -3.98 4.46
CA GLU A 162 -6.20 -4.46 5.56
C GLU A 162 -6.22 -5.99 5.63
N ALA A 163 -6.26 -6.69 4.50
CA ALA A 163 -6.16 -8.14 4.45
C ALA A 163 -4.81 -8.63 4.99
N CYS A 164 -3.70 -8.00 4.59
CA CYS A 164 -2.38 -8.29 5.15
C CYS A 164 -2.34 -8.03 6.65
N ALA A 165 -2.84 -6.88 7.12
CA ALA A 165 -2.87 -6.55 8.54
C ALA A 165 -3.67 -7.57 9.36
N ARG A 166 -4.86 -7.97 8.88
CA ARG A 166 -5.68 -9.00 9.51
C ARG A 166 -4.96 -10.35 9.55
N ARG A 167 -4.31 -10.74 8.45
CA ARG A 167 -3.56 -11.99 8.39
C ARG A 167 -2.38 -11.99 9.35
N ILE A 168 -1.64 -10.89 9.44
CA ILE A 168 -0.54 -10.72 10.39
C ILE A 168 -1.04 -10.92 11.82
N VAL A 169 -2.12 -10.25 12.20
CA VAL A 169 -2.74 -10.43 13.52
C VAL A 169 -3.14 -11.89 13.77
N GLU A 170 -3.76 -12.53 12.79
CA GLU A 170 -4.28 -13.89 12.89
C GLU A 170 -3.16 -14.90 13.20
N VAL A 171 -2.05 -14.82 12.49
CA VAL A 171 -0.97 -15.82 12.55
C VAL A 171 0.19 -15.43 13.47
N SER A 172 0.26 -14.17 13.92
CA SER A 172 1.36 -13.71 14.78
C SER A 172 1.09 -13.97 16.26
N ASP A 173 2.18 -14.26 16.96
CA ASP A 173 2.36 -14.18 18.41
C ASP A 173 3.68 -13.47 18.70
N GLY A 174 3.90 -13.07 19.96
CA GLY A 174 5.12 -12.41 20.41
C GLY A 174 5.22 -10.94 19.97
N TYR A 175 6.44 -10.44 19.91
CA TYR A 175 6.72 -9.07 19.48
C TYR A 175 7.15 -9.05 18.01
N LYS A 176 6.53 -8.18 17.20
CA LYS A 176 6.89 -7.96 15.79
C LYS A 176 6.77 -6.49 15.43
N ILE A 177 7.63 -6.04 14.52
CA ILE A 177 7.53 -4.72 13.90
C ILE A 177 6.86 -4.89 12.53
N VAL A 178 5.90 -4.04 12.19
CA VAL A 178 5.23 -4.07 10.89
C VAL A 178 5.45 -2.76 10.15
N THR A 179 6.12 -2.85 9.00
CA THR A 179 6.44 -1.69 8.17
C THR A 179 5.63 -1.71 6.89
N GLU A 180 4.76 -0.73 6.72
CA GLU A 180 4.11 -0.48 5.43
C GLU A 180 5.13 0.12 4.46
N LYS A 181 5.25 -0.46 3.27
CA LYS A 181 6.15 0.03 2.23
C LYS A 181 5.47 0.03 0.86
N SER A 182 4.95 1.20 0.47
CA SER A 182 4.42 1.47 -0.86
C SER A 182 4.99 2.76 -1.46
N THR A 183 4.72 2.99 -2.75
CA THR A 183 5.09 4.22 -3.46
C THR A 183 4.14 5.38 -3.15
N VAL A 184 2.93 5.11 -2.66
CA VAL A 184 1.89 6.11 -2.38
C VAL A 184 1.16 5.77 -1.07
N PRO A 185 1.71 6.17 0.10
CA PRO A 185 1.13 5.82 1.39
C PRO A 185 -0.08 6.71 1.72
N VAL A 186 -1.29 6.31 1.32
CA VAL A 186 -2.53 7.05 1.61
C VAL A 186 -3.19 6.50 2.89
N ARG A 187 -2.78 7.01 4.06
CA ARG A 187 -3.30 6.58 5.39
C ARG A 187 -3.22 5.07 5.66
N ALA A 188 -2.37 4.35 4.93
CA ALA A 188 -2.23 2.91 5.05
C ALA A 188 -1.77 2.50 6.46
N ALA A 189 -0.76 3.18 7.01
CA ALA A 189 -0.27 2.94 8.38
C ALA A 189 -1.34 3.15 9.45
N GLU A 190 -2.20 4.17 9.30
CA GLU A 190 -3.30 4.43 10.24
C GLU A 190 -4.35 3.31 10.19
N SER A 191 -4.68 2.80 8.98
CA SER A 191 -5.61 1.67 8.85
C SER A 191 -5.04 0.38 9.46
N ILE A 192 -3.74 0.10 9.24
CA ILE A 192 -3.03 -1.02 9.86
C ILE A 192 -3.10 -0.90 11.39
N ARG A 193 -2.76 0.27 11.93
CA ARG A 193 -2.78 0.54 13.38
C ARG A 193 -4.16 0.30 13.97
N ARG A 194 -5.22 0.80 13.31
CA ARG A 194 -6.60 0.58 13.74
C ARG A 194 -6.97 -0.90 13.80
N ILE A 195 -6.51 -1.71 12.85
CA ILE A 195 -6.74 -3.16 12.85
C ILE A 195 -6.01 -3.82 14.02
N PHE A 196 -4.76 -3.45 14.28
CA PHE A 196 -3.98 -4.03 15.38
C PHE A 196 -4.58 -3.68 16.74
N ASP A 197 -4.94 -2.41 16.96
CA ASP A 197 -5.55 -1.95 18.21
C ASP A 197 -6.93 -2.59 18.45
N SER A 198 -7.65 -2.97 17.38
CA SER A 198 -8.96 -3.63 17.49
C SER A 198 -8.88 -5.15 17.70
N ASN A 199 -7.71 -5.77 17.55
CA ASN A 199 -7.54 -7.22 17.60
C ASN A 199 -6.39 -7.61 18.54
N THR A 200 -6.43 -7.08 19.77
CA THR A 200 -5.43 -7.37 20.80
C THR A 200 -5.49 -8.84 21.23
N LYS A 201 -4.37 -9.56 21.12
CA LYS A 201 -4.18 -10.87 21.75
C LYS A 201 -3.27 -10.73 22.98
N PRO A 202 -3.45 -11.51 24.06
CA PRO A 202 -2.66 -11.38 25.29
C PRO A 202 -1.14 -11.48 25.10
N ASN A 203 -0.70 -12.26 24.11
CA ASN A 203 0.72 -12.53 23.85
C ASN A 203 1.25 -11.88 22.56
N LEU A 204 0.52 -10.91 21.98
CA LEU A 204 0.89 -10.26 20.73
C LEU A 204 1.18 -8.77 20.96
N ASN A 205 2.34 -8.33 20.50
CA ASN A 205 2.74 -6.93 20.50
C ASN A 205 3.22 -6.54 19.10
N LEU A 206 2.43 -5.70 18.43
CA LEU A 206 2.72 -5.20 17.09
C LEU A 206 3.04 -3.70 17.16
N GLN A 207 4.19 -3.32 16.63
CA GLN A 207 4.60 -1.92 16.43
C GLN A 207 4.46 -1.49 14.97
#